data_AF-A0A963BXM7-F1
#
_entry.id   AF-A0A963BXM7-F1
#
_cell.length_a   1.000
_cell.length_b   1.000
_cell.length_c   1.000
_cell.angle_alpha   90.00
_cell.angle_beta   90.00
_cell.angle_gamma   90.00
#
_symmetry.space_group_name_H-M   'P 1'
#
loop_
_entity.id
_entity.type
_entity.pdbx_description
1 polymer ?
#
loop_
_entity_poly.entity_id
_entity_poly.type
_entity_poly.pdbx_seq_one_letter_code
_entity_poly.pdbx_strand_id
1 'polypeptide(L)'
;MSLSSLGIGYRGRRGLTAFETTLLALAAASLVVLAVGGFVAFRRLSSIQAAIERLASEHRVQNEFMRRKASQDAIGNFAFSTLSAELHSTFGYVDLNYPLPLSSVEDVFKKDDAHRQKLIVLLRNYEGLARGINHGIYDEDVVRVALRGSMIGFARAFSIYIADRRTKLANPLLWIELTSLTERWASEDRARPQ
;
A
#
# COMPACT_ATOMS: atom_id res chain seq x y z
N MET A 1 -29.62 -90.65 16.90
CA MET A 1 -30.14 -90.65 18.28
C MET A 1 -29.85 -89.29 18.91
N SER A 2 -30.91 -88.61 19.35
CA SER A 2 -31.04 -87.42 20.22
C SER A 2 -30.23 -86.14 19.91
N LEU A 3 -30.94 -85.15 19.33
CA LEU A 3 -30.61 -83.72 19.37
C LEU A 3 -31.16 -83.13 20.69
N SER A 4 -30.29 -82.55 21.51
CA SER A 4 -30.66 -81.93 22.80
C SER A 4 -30.24 -80.46 22.85
N SER A 5 -31.24 -79.60 22.62
CA SER A 5 -31.47 -78.27 23.24
C SER A 5 -30.29 -77.29 23.41
N LEU A 6 -30.11 -76.40 22.43
CA LEU A 6 -29.61 -75.05 22.69
C LEU A 6 -30.82 -74.15 23.03
N GLY A 7 -31.08 -73.98 24.32
CA GLY A 7 -32.07 -73.04 24.83
C GLY A 7 -31.58 -71.60 24.64
N ILE A 8 -32.06 -70.95 23.58
CA ILE A 8 -31.95 -69.50 23.41
C ILE A 8 -32.90 -68.86 24.43
N GLY A 9 -32.34 -68.44 25.57
CA GLY A 9 -33.06 -67.69 26.58
C GLY A 9 -33.51 -66.34 26.04
N TYR A 10 -34.81 -66.22 25.77
CA TYR A 10 -35.51 -64.96 25.55
C TYR A 10 -35.26 -64.02 26.74
N ARG A 11 -34.35 -63.05 26.59
CA ARG A 11 -34.25 -61.91 27.51
C ARG A 11 -35.51 -61.06 27.34
N GLY A 12 -36.40 -61.13 28.32
CA GLY A 12 -37.61 -60.32 28.41
C GLY A 12 -37.29 -58.83 28.29
N ARG A 13 -38.08 -58.12 27.47
CA ARG A 13 -38.13 -56.65 27.41
C ARG A 13 -38.44 -56.12 28.82
N ARG A 14 -37.45 -55.61 29.55
CA ARG A 14 -37.72 -54.69 30.66
C ARG A 14 -38.27 -53.40 30.06
N GLY A 15 -39.51 -53.06 30.39
CA GLY A 15 -40.06 -51.74 30.11
C GLY A 15 -39.27 -50.70 30.90
N LEU A 16 -39.00 -49.55 30.28
CA LEU A 16 -38.36 -48.42 30.95
C LEU A 16 -39.23 -47.95 32.12
N THR A 17 -38.60 -47.66 33.25
CA THR A 17 -39.28 -47.01 34.38
C THR A 17 -39.60 -45.54 34.02
N ALA A 18 -40.60 -44.95 34.66
CA ALA A 18 -40.97 -43.55 34.43
C ALA A 18 -39.76 -42.59 34.58
N PHE A 19 -38.88 -42.87 35.55
CA PHE A 19 -37.64 -42.12 35.76
C PHE A 19 -36.63 -42.25 34.60
N GLU A 20 -36.46 -43.44 34.03
CA GLU A 20 -35.56 -43.63 32.88
C GLU A 20 -36.11 -42.93 31.63
N THR A 21 -37.43 -42.92 31.44
CA THR A 21 -38.05 -42.20 30.32
C THR A 21 -37.88 -40.69 30.40
N THR A 22 -37.98 -40.10 31.60
CA THR A 22 -37.76 -38.65 31.78
C THR A 22 -36.29 -38.28 31.63
N LEU A 23 -35.37 -39.12 32.11
CA LEU A 23 -33.93 -38.91 31.91
C LEU A 23 -33.55 -38.97 30.42
N LEU A 24 -34.08 -39.94 29.68
CA LEU A 24 -33.91 -40.05 28.22
C LEU A 24 -34.47 -38.83 27.49
N ALA A 25 -35.65 -38.35 27.90
CA ALA A 25 -36.26 -37.16 27.32
C ALA A 25 -35.41 -35.90 27.57
N LEU A 26 -34.86 -35.73 28.77
CA LEU A 26 -33.96 -34.62 29.11
C LEU A 26 -32.66 -34.68 28.32
N ALA A 27 -32.03 -35.87 28.22
CA ALA A 27 -30.81 -36.05 27.43
C ALA A 27 -31.04 -35.75 25.94
N ALA A 28 -32.17 -36.19 25.39
CA ALA A 28 -32.57 -35.88 24.02
C ALA A 28 -32.78 -34.36 23.83
N ALA A 29 -33.46 -33.69 24.76
CA ALA A 29 -33.67 -32.25 24.70
C ALA A 29 -32.33 -31.47 24.77
N SER A 30 -31.40 -31.87 25.63
CA SER A 30 -30.07 -31.26 25.71
C SER A 30 -29.28 -31.42 24.41
N LEU A 31 -29.33 -32.60 23.78
CA LEU A 31 -28.68 -32.83 22.48
C LEU A 31 -29.26 -31.94 21.38
N VAL A 32 -30.59 -31.76 21.35
CA VAL A 32 -31.24 -30.86 20.40
C VAL A 32 -30.79 -29.42 20.61
N VAL A 33 -30.73 -28.94 21.86
CA VAL A 33 -30.25 -27.58 22.17
C VAL A 33 -28.80 -27.39 21.73
N LEU A 34 -27.92 -28.37 21.98
CA LEU A 34 -26.52 -28.30 21.54
C LEU A 34 -26.39 -28.33 20.02
N ALA A 35 -27.17 -29.16 19.32
CA ALA A 35 -27.16 -29.24 17.86
C ALA A 35 -27.65 -27.93 17.22
N VAL A 36 -28.76 -27.36 17.73
CA VAL A 36 -29.29 -26.08 17.24
C VAL A 36 -28.33 -24.94 17.56
N GLY A 37 -27.82 -24.88 18.80
CA GLY A 37 -26.83 -23.89 19.21
C GLY A 37 -25.55 -23.95 18.37
N GLY A 38 -25.04 -25.16 18.12
CA GLY A 38 -23.87 -25.40 17.26
C GLY A 38 -24.12 -25.00 15.81
N PHE A 39 -25.29 -25.33 15.25
CA PHE A 39 -25.67 -24.92 13.90
C PHE A 39 -25.78 -23.39 13.76
N VAL A 40 -26.40 -22.73 14.73
CA VAL A 40 -26.50 -21.25 14.77
C VAL A 40 -25.10 -20.64 14.89
N ALA A 41 -24.25 -21.15 15.78
CA ALA A 41 -22.87 -20.68 15.94
C ALA A 41 -22.07 -20.84 14.64
N PHE A 42 -22.18 -21.98 13.96
CA PHE A 42 -21.54 -22.23 12.68
C PHE A 42 -22.02 -21.24 11.59
N ARG A 43 -23.34 -21.03 11.48
CA ARG A 43 -23.92 -20.02 10.57
C ARG A 43 -23.39 -18.61 10.87
N ARG A 44 -23.30 -18.23 12.14
CA ARG A 44 -22.75 -16.94 12.56
C ARG A 44 -21.28 -16.80 12.18
N LEU A 45 -20.45 -17.81 12.43
CA LEU A 45 -19.04 -17.82 12.03
C LEU A 45 -18.87 -17.63 10.52
N SER A 46 -19.64 -18.36 9.70
CA SER A 46 -19.59 -18.20 8.24
C SER A 46 -20.00 -16.79 7.79
N SER A 47 -21.00 -16.18 8.42
CA SER A 47 -21.43 -14.81 8.11
C SER A 47 -20.40 -13.75 8.51
N ILE A 48 -19.67 -13.98 9.61
CA ILE A 48 -18.60 -13.10 10.08
C ILE A 48 -17.43 -13.13 9.11
N GLN A 49 -17.06 -14.31 8.60
CA GLN A 49 -16.00 -14.44 7.60
C GLN A 49 -16.33 -13.63 6.33
N ALA A 50 -17.55 -13.80 5.79
CA ALA A 50 -17.99 -13.03 4.63
C ALA A 50 -18.04 -11.51 4.90
N ALA A 51 -18.39 -11.09 6.13
CA ALA A 51 -18.37 -9.69 6.51
C ALA A 51 -16.95 -9.12 6.61
N ILE A 52 -15.98 -9.89 7.12
CA ILE A 52 -14.56 -9.50 7.17
C ILE A 52 -14.01 -9.32 5.77
N GLU A 53 -14.32 -10.22 4.84
CA GLU A 53 -13.87 -10.13 3.45
C GLU A 53 -14.43 -8.87 2.75
N ARG A 54 -15.73 -8.59 2.95
CA ARG A 54 -16.36 -7.36 2.42
C ARG A 54 -15.72 -6.12 3.01
N LEU A 55 -15.56 -6.06 4.33
CA LEU A 55 -14.94 -4.93 5.01
C LEU A 55 -13.49 -4.72 4.55
N ALA A 56 -12.72 -5.79 4.38
CA ALA A 56 -11.36 -5.71 3.84
C ALA A 56 -11.34 -5.17 2.40
N SER A 57 -12.30 -5.59 1.56
CA SER A 57 -12.43 -5.08 0.20
C SER A 57 -12.83 -3.60 0.15
N GLU A 58 -13.78 -3.19 0.98
CA GLU A 58 -14.23 -1.80 1.11
C GLU A 58 -13.09 -0.90 1.61
N HIS A 59 -12.36 -1.35 2.63
CA HIS A 59 -11.17 -0.63 3.11
C HIS A 59 -10.10 -0.49 2.04
N ARG A 60 -9.87 -1.51 1.20
CA ARG A 60 -8.90 -1.41 0.09
C ARG A 60 -9.32 -0.35 -0.92
N VAL A 61 -10.57 -0.39 -1.37
CA VAL A 61 -11.11 0.60 -2.34
C VAL A 61 -11.07 2.01 -1.75
N GLN A 62 -11.46 2.16 -0.48
CA GLN A 62 -11.41 3.45 0.20
C GLN A 62 -9.96 3.95 0.34
N ASN A 63 -9.02 3.09 0.72
CA ASN A 63 -7.61 3.45 0.82
C ASN A 63 -7.04 3.88 -0.54
N GLU A 64 -7.36 3.17 -1.62
CA GLU A 64 -6.96 3.55 -2.98
C GLU A 64 -7.52 4.92 -3.38
N PHE A 65 -8.81 5.16 -3.14
CA PHE A 65 -9.44 6.45 -3.40
C PHE A 65 -8.78 7.58 -2.61
N MET A 66 -8.50 7.35 -1.31
CA MET A 66 -7.82 8.32 -0.45
C MET A 66 -6.40 8.62 -0.93
N ARG A 67 -5.64 7.60 -1.38
CA ARG A 67 -4.30 7.78 -1.95
C ARG A 67 -4.34 8.62 -3.23
N ARG A 68 -5.29 8.35 -4.13
CA ARG A 68 -5.47 9.13 -5.37
C ARG A 68 -5.82 10.58 -5.08
N LYS A 69 -6.76 10.80 -4.15
CA LYS A 69 -7.13 12.15 -3.71
C LYS A 69 -5.93 12.87 -3.09
N ALA A 70 -5.20 12.22 -2.18
CA ALA A 70 -4.00 12.78 -1.56
C ALA A 70 -2.92 13.11 -2.60
N SER A 71 -2.71 12.26 -3.62
CA SER A 71 -1.81 12.56 -4.74
C SER A 71 -2.26 13.79 -5.53
N GLN A 72 -3.54 13.89 -5.87
CA GLN A 72 -4.09 15.03 -6.60
C GLN A 72 -3.96 16.33 -5.80
N ASP A 73 -4.29 16.29 -4.50
CA ASP A 73 -4.12 17.42 -3.60
C ASP A 73 -2.64 17.81 -3.46
N ALA A 74 -1.73 16.84 -3.38
CA ALA A 74 -0.28 17.09 -3.31
C ALA A 74 0.26 17.71 -4.61
N ILE A 75 -0.22 17.27 -5.78
CA ILE A 75 0.12 17.85 -7.08
C ILE A 75 -0.47 19.27 -7.21
N GLY A 76 -1.72 19.47 -6.81
CA GLY A 76 -2.42 20.75 -6.93
C GLY A 76 -1.87 21.83 -5.99
N ASN A 77 -1.50 21.45 -4.76
CA ASN A 77 -0.87 22.36 -3.79
C ASN A 77 0.62 22.60 -4.08
N PHE A 78 1.20 21.84 -4.99
CA PHE A 78 2.55 22.08 -5.45
C PHE A 78 2.54 23.39 -6.25
N ALA A 79 3.24 24.41 -5.76
CA ALA A 79 3.53 25.65 -6.51
C ALA A 79 4.54 25.38 -7.66
N PHE A 80 4.31 24.30 -8.41
CA PHE A 80 5.20 23.73 -9.39
C PHE A 80 5.42 24.70 -10.53
N SER A 81 4.35 25.29 -11.07
CA SER A 81 4.42 26.09 -12.29
C SER A 81 5.37 27.27 -12.14
N THR A 82 5.26 28.07 -11.08
CA THR A 82 6.11 29.27 -10.93
C THR A 82 7.57 28.91 -10.64
N LEU A 83 7.84 28.07 -9.63
CA LEU A 83 9.21 27.72 -9.25
C LEU A 83 9.92 26.92 -10.34
N SER A 84 9.20 25.98 -10.97
CA SER A 84 9.74 25.17 -12.05
C SER A 84 9.99 26.00 -13.30
N ALA A 85 9.06 26.90 -13.67
CA ALA A 85 9.23 27.74 -14.86
C ALA A 85 10.43 28.68 -14.71
N GLU A 86 10.63 29.30 -13.54
CA GLU A 86 11.78 30.16 -13.30
C GLU A 86 13.10 29.39 -13.29
N LEU A 87 13.15 28.22 -12.64
CA LEU A 87 14.36 27.38 -12.69
C LEU A 87 14.61 26.85 -14.10
N HIS A 88 13.55 26.56 -14.86
CA HIS A 88 13.67 26.10 -16.23
C HIS A 88 14.16 27.22 -17.15
N SER A 89 13.66 28.45 -17.02
CA SER A 89 14.16 29.59 -17.81
C SER A 89 15.62 29.91 -17.50
N THR A 90 16.05 29.73 -16.24
CA THR A 90 17.44 29.97 -15.84
C THR A 90 18.39 28.84 -16.24
N PHE A 91 17.99 27.57 -16.12
CA PHE A 91 18.88 26.42 -16.31
C PHE A 91 18.63 25.59 -17.58
N GLY A 92 17.52 25.82 -18.29
CA GLY A 92 17.14 25.06 -19.49
C GLY A 92 16.93 23.56 -19.24
N TYR A 93 16.70 23.15 -17.99
CA TYR A 93 16.97 21.76 -17.57
C TYR A 93 16.02 20.69 -18.15
N VAL A 94 14.84 21.06 -18.65
CA VAL A 94 13.84 20.11 -19.18
C VAL A 94 14.34 19.48 -20.48
N ASP A 95 15.08 20.24 -21.29
CA ASP A 95 15.58 19.79 -22.59
C ASP A 95 16.95 19.10 -22.50
N LEU A 96 17.52 18.99 -21.29
CA LEU A 96 18.84 18.42 -21.07
C LEU A 96 18.80 16.91 -20.91
N ASN A 97 19.61 16.24 -21.72
CA ASN A 97 19.88 14.81 -21.61
C ASN A 97 21.13 14.48 -20.77
N TYR A 98 21.76 15.50 -20.18
CA TYR A 98 22.98 15.36 -19.38
C TYR A 98 22.91 16.20 -18.10
N PRO A 99 23.69 15.84 -17.06
CA PRO A 99 23.79 16.64 -15.84
C PRO A 99 24.40 18.02 -16.08
N LEU A 100 23.89 19.04 -15.38
CA LEU A 100 24.48 20.37 -15.37
C LEU A 100 25.82 20.36 -14.61
N PRO A 101 26.87 21.00 -15.14
CA PRO A 101 28.11 21.19 -14.42
C PRO A 101 27.87 21.95 -13.11
N LEU A 102 28.54 21.54 -12.04
CA LEU A 102 28.39 22.19 -10.72
C LEU A 102 28.75 23.68 -10.78
N SER A 103 29.80 24.04 -11.54
CA SER A 103 30.23 25.42 -11.72
C SER A 103 29.11 26.31 -12.30
N SER A 104 28.40 25.83 -13.32
CA SER A 104 27.27 26.55 -13.93
C SER A 104 26.15 26.81 -12.92
N VAL A 105 25.87 25.85 -12.05
CA VAL A 105 24.84 25.98 -11.00
C VAL A 105 25.30 26.96 -9.92
N GLU A 106 26.55 26.84 -9.47
CA GLU A 106 27.14 27.73 -8.46
C GLU A 106 27.27 29.18 -8.94
N ASP A 107 27.59 29.41 -10.21
CA ASP A 107 27.69 30.75 -10.78
C ASP A 107 26.34 31.48 -10.83
N VAL A 108 25.24 30.75 -11.07
CA VAL A 108 23.89 31.31 -10.94
C VAL A 108 23.61 31.68 -9.48
N PHE A 109 23.96 30.82 -8.53
CA PHE A 109 23.72 31.11 -7.10
C PHE A 109 24.55 32.27 -6.56
N LYS A 110 25.75 32.51 -7.11
CA LYS A 110 26.56 33.69 -6.75
C LYS A 110 25.90 34.98 -7.21
N LYS A 111 25.21 34.95 -8.37
CA LYS A 111 24.50 36.11 -8.92
C LYS A 111 23.19 36.38 -8.18
N ASP A 112 22.46 35.32 -7.85
CA ASP A 112 21.20 35.41 -7.13
C ASP A 112 20.96 34.17 -6.25
N ASP A 113 21.11 34.35 -4.94
CA ASP A 113 20.89 33.27 -3.96
C ASP A 113 19.42 32.83 -3.89
N ALA A 114 18.46 33.63 -4.37
CA ALA A 114 17.07 33.23 -4.42
C ALA A 114 16.89 31.96 -5.28
N HIS A 115 17.67 31.80 -6.35
CA HIS A 115 17.65 30.59 -7.17
C HIS A 115 18.08 29.34 -6.38
N ARG A 116 19.01 29.47 -5.44
CA ARG A 116 19.42 28.37 -4.57
C ARG A 116 18.26 27.92 -3.69
N GLN A 117 17.56 28.86 -3.07
CA GLN A 117 16.41 28.54 -2.22
C GLN A 117 15.28 27.90 -3.03
N LYS A 118 14.99 28.42 -4.22
CA LYS A 118 13.99 27.85 -5.13
C LYS A 118 14.34 26.40 -5.51
N LEU A 119 15.61 26.13 -5.85
CA LEU A 119 16.06 24.78 -6.16
C LEU A 119 15.87 23.82 -4.97
N ILE A 120 16.26 24.25 -3.77
CA ILE A 120 16.13 23.44 -2.55
C ILE A 120 14.65 23.15 -2.24
N VAL A 121 13.77 24.15 -2.36
CA VAL A 121 12.33 23.95 -2.18
C VAL A 121 11.80 22.94 -3.19
N LEU A 122 12.20 23.04 -4.46
CA LEU A 122 11.75 22.11 -5.49
C LEU A 122 12.25 20.68 -5.25
N LEU A 123 13.53 20.51 -4.89
CA LEU A 123 14.10 19.22 -4.50
C LEU A 123 13.37 18.62 -3.30
N ARG A 124 13.09 19.42 -2.26
CA ARG A 124 12.35 18.98 -1.08
C ARG A 124 10.95 18.53 -1.42
N ASN A 125 10.25 19.26 -2.29
CA ASN A 125 8.89 18.94 -2.65
C ASN A 125 8.84 17.63 -3.48
N TYR A 126 9.76 17.45 -4.43
CA TYR A 126 9.87 16.21 -5.20
C TYR A 126 10.27 15.01 -4.34
N GLU A 127 11.19 15.19 -3.41
CA GLU A 127 11.52 14.18 -2.40
C GLU A 127 10.31 13.83 -1.52
N GLY A 128 9.49 14.82 -1.16
CA GLY A 128 8.24 14.60 -0.42
C GLY A 128 7.25 13.74 -1.20
N LEU A 129 7.10 13.98 -2.52
CA LEU A 129 6.29 13.12 -3.39
C LEU A 129 6.87 11.71 -3.48
N ALA A 130 8.17 11.57 -3.71
CA ALA A 130 8.81 10.28 -3.84
C ALA A 130 8.69 9.44 -2.56
N ARG A 131 8.90 10.09 -1.40
CA ARG A 131 8.70 9.47 -0.09
C ARG A 131 7.24 9.09 0.16
N GLY A 132 6.29 9.94 -0.20
CA GLY A 132 4.87 9.63 -0.06
C GLY A 132 4.43 8.46 -0.94
N ILE A 133 5.02 8.30 -2.13
CA ILE A 133 4.83 7.11 -2.97
C ILE A 133 5.41 5.88 -2.27
N ASN A 134 6.66 5.95 -1.79
CA ASN A 134 7.33 4.82 -1.16
C ASN A 134 6.60 4.32 0.11
N HIS A 135 5.99 5.23 0.86
CA HIS A 135 5.17 4.88 2.03
C HIS A 135 3.72 4.53 1.71
N GLY A 136 3.32 4.47 0.44
CA GLY A 136 1.94 4.17 0.05
C GLY A 136 0.92 5.23 0.45
N ILE A 137 1.37 6.45 0.75
CA ILE A 137 0.50 7.62 1.03
C ILE A 137 -0.06 8.16 -0.28
N TYR A 138 0.78 8.19 -1.31
CA TYR A 138 0.43 8.66 -2.65
C TYR A 138 0.27 7.48 -3.60
N ASP A 139 -0.68 7.60 -4.52
CA ASP A 139 -0.82 6.73 -5.68
C ASP A 139 0.31 7.06 -6.68
N GLU A 140 1.14 6.07 -7.00
CA GLU A 140 2.30 6.24 -7.88
C GLU A 140 1.87 6.54 -9.32
N ASP A 141 0.81 5.93 -9.81
CA ASP A 141 0.36 6.10 -11.19
C ASP A 141 -0.15 7.52 -11.42
N VAL A 142 -0.90 8.06 -10.45
CA VAL A 142 -1.37 9.45 -10.50
C VAL A 142 -0.19 10.43 -10.58
N VAL A 143 0.83 10.26 -9.73
CA VAL A 143 2.00 11.15 -9.71
C VAL A 143 2.85 10.96 -10.95
N ARG A 144 3.02 9.72 -11.40
CA ARG A 144 3.80 9.36 -12.58
C ARG A 144 3.19 9.97 -13.84
N VAL A 145 1.87 9.88 -14.04
CA VAL A 145 1.20 10.50 -15.19
C VAL A 145 1.40 12.02 -15.20
N ALA A 146 1.35 12.67 -14.03
CA ALA A 146 1.43 14.12 -13.95
C ALA A 146 2.85 14.68 -14.03
N LEU A 147 3.83 14.03 -13.39
CA LEU A 147 5.12 14.65 -13.06
C LEU A 147 6.35 13.86 -13.51
N ARG A 148 6.20 12.67 -14.08
CA ARG A 148 7.34 11.78 -14.39
C ARG A 148 8.43 12.45 -15.21
N GLY A 149 8.07 13.05 -16.35
CA GLY A 149 9.06 13.70 -17.23
C GLY A 149 9.82 14.81 -16.51
N SER A 150 9.09 15.68 -15.81
CA SER A 150 9.66 16.79 -15.04
C SER A 150 10.57 16.31 -13.90
N MET A 151 10.17 15.27 -13.15
CA MET A 151 10.98 14.72 -12.07
C MET A 151 12.26 14.06 -12.58
N ILE A 152 12.18 13.27 -13.66
CA ILE A 152 13.35 12.62 -14.26
C ILE A 152 14.32 13.67 -14.82
N GLY A 153 13.82 14.62 -15.62
CA GLY A 153 14.64 15.69 -16.20
C GLY A 153 15.33 16.51 -15.11
N PHE A 154 14.58 16.90 -14.07
CA PHE A 154 15.12 17.65 -12.94
C PHE A 154 16.17 16.87 -12.14
N ALA A 155 15.88 15.62 -11.75
CA ALA A 155 16.80 14.79 -11.00
C ALA A 155 18.10 14.52 -11.79
N ARG A 156 17.99 14.33 -13.11
CA ARG A 156 19.14 14.17 -14.00
C ARG A 156 19.98 15.45 -14.06
N ALA A 157 19.35 16.57 -14.38
CA ALA A 157 20.03 17.85 -14.56
C ALA A 157 20.79 18.27 -13.28
N PHE A 158 20.20 18.07 -12.11
CA PHE A 158 20.81 18.46 -10.83
C PHE A 158 21.53 17.32 -10.10
N SER A 159 21.77 16.17 -10.74
CA SER A 159 22.41 15.00 -10.11
C SER A 159 23.80 15.30 -9.53
N ILE A 160 24.63 16.08 -10.22
CA ILE A 160 25.96 16.48 -9.74
C ILE A 160 25.82 17.40 -8.51
N TYR A 161 24.89 18.35 -8.53
CA TYR A 161 24.61 19.21 -7.38
C TYR A 161 24.11 18.41 -6.16
N ILE A 162 23.21 17.45 -6.39
CA ILE A 162 22.72 16.55 -5.34
C ILE A 162 23.89 15.78 -4.71
N ALA A 163 24.77 15.20 -5.53
CA ALA A 163 25.94 14.47 -5.05
C ALA A 163 26.90 15.35 -4.25
N ASP A 164 27.19 16.56 -4.75
CA ASP A 164 28.01 17.55 -4.04
C ASP A 164 27.43 17.90 -2.66
N ARG A 165 26.12 18.15 -2.58
CA ARG A 165 25.44 18.44 -1.30
C ARG A 165 25.45 17.26 -0.33
N ARG A 166 25.29 16.02 -0.80
CA ARG A 166 25.42 14.80 0.02
C ARG A 166 26.79 14.73 0.67
N THR A 167 27.85 14.99 -0.10
CA THR A 167 29.23 15.01 0.40
C THR A 167 29.46 16.16 1.38
N LYS A 168 29.13 17.41 0.98
CA LYS A 168 29.36 18.61 1.81
C LYS A 168 28.60 18.59 3.14
N LEU A 169 27.42 17.98 3.18
CA LEU A 169 26.59 17.88 4.39
C LEU A 169 26.79 16.56 5.15
N ALA A 170 27.68 15.67 4.69
CA ALA A 170 27.84 14.32 5.22
C ALA A 170 26.51 13.55 5.38
N ASN A 171 25.59 13.74 4.42
CA ASN A 171 24.27 13.10 4.44
C ASN A 171 24.03 12.35 3.11
N PRO A 172 24.38 11.06 3.02
CA PRO A 172 24.20 10.29 1.79
C PRO A 172 22.73 10.03 1.45
N LEU A 173 21.81 10.16 2.42
CA LEU A 173 20.37 9.91 2.23
C LEU A 173 19.61 11.14 1.71
N LEU A 174 20.29 12.28 1.54
CA LEU A 174 19.65 13.50 1.09
C LEU A 174 19.06 13.31 -0.32
N TRP A 175 17.74 13.44 -0.44
CA TRP A 175 16.99 13.24 -1.68
C TRP A 175 17.10 11.82 -2.29
N ILE A 176 17.31 10.80 -1.46
CA ILE A 176 17.50 9.42 -1.94
C ILE A 176 16.23 8.83 -2.57
N GLU A 177 15.06 9.14 -2.00
CA GLU A 177 13.77 8.64 -2.49
C GLU A 177 13.51 9.20 -3.89
N LEU A 178 13.78 10.50 -4.09
CA LEU A 178 13.70 11.14 -5.40
C LEU A 178 14.62 10.48 -6.42
N THR A 179 15.89 10.29 -6.10
CA THR A 179 16.86 9.69 -7.04
C THR A 179 16.48 8.25 -7.38
N SER A 180 16.10 7.46 -6.38
CA SER A 180 15.69 6.05 -6.56
C SER A 180 14.43 5.93 -7.42
N LEU A 181 13.41 6.74 -7.15
CA LEU A 181 12.17 6.73 -7.90
C LEU A 181 12.37 7.12 -9.36
N THR A 182 13.15 8.17 -9.63
CA THR A 182 13.38 8.66 -10.99
C THR A 182 14.27 7.72 -11.80
N GLU A 183 15.25 7.06 -11.17
CA GLU A 183 16.03 5.99 -11.80
C GLU A 183 15.15 4.78 -12.17
N ARG A 184 14.25 4.37 -11.27
CA ARG A 184 13.28 3.30 -11.54
C ARG A 184 12.38 3.66 -12.72
N TRP A 185 11.80 4.85 -12.73
CA TRP A 185 10.97 5.28 -13.85
C TRP A 185 11.75 5.40 -15.17
N ALA A 186 13.00 5.82 -15.13
CA ALA A 186 13.85 5.95 -16.32
C ALA A 186 14.36 4.60 -16.86
N SER A 187 14.46 3.56 -16.03
CA SER A 187 14.81 2.21 -16.47
C SER A 187 13.61 1.50 -17.11
N GLU A 188 12.41 1.68 -16.56
CA GLU A 188 11.16 1.15 -17.11
C GLU A 188 10.88 1.65 -18.55
N ASP A 189 11.23 2.90 -18.87
CA ASP A 189 11.09 3.43 -20.25
C ASP A 189 11.99 2.73 -21.25
N ARG A 190 13.22 2.43 -20.85
CA ARG A 190 14.19 1.76 -21.73
C ARG A 190 13.81 0.31 -22.02
N ALA A 191 13.02 -0.30 -21.14
CA ALA A 191 12.58 -1.68 -21.25
C ALA A 191 11.29 -1.86 -22.08
N ARG A 192 10.55 -0.79 -22.39
CA ARG A 192 9.35 -0.86 -23.25
C ARG A 192 9.77 -0.70 -24.72
N PRO A 193 9.64 -1.73 -25.58
CA PRO A 193 9.81 -1.54 -27.02
C PRO A 193 8.75 -0.53 -27.50
N GLN A 194 9.21 0.45 -28.28
CA GLN A 194 8.34 1.44 -28.93
C GLN A 194 7.47 0.79 -30.00
#